data_AF-A0A366HNS3-F1
#
_entry.id   AF-A0A366HNS3-F1
#
_cell.length_a   1.000
_cell.length_b   1.000
_cell.length_c   1.000
_cell.angle_alpha   90.00
_cell.angle_beta   90.00
_cell.angle_gamma   90.00
#
_symmetry.space_group_name_H-M   'P 1'
#
loop_
_entity.id
_entity.type
_entity.pdbx_description
1 polymer ?
#
loop_
_entity_poly.entity_id
_entity_poly.type
_entity_poly.pdbx_seq_one_letter_code
_entity_poly.pdbx_strand_id
1 'polypeptide(L)'
;MLRRLLTLLLICGAVQLAEPALPAQSDGGKVQVNLDPLLAFPAIWEKTQDTVASTFTDAGVKQSPQFSWLGRTKGGKDVALFDAKAYSGSEALLSIFAGKVPVESAGVYFAGGRVSHMIVQVTGQSSNFEEVRAAVENNLGALFSSTPVSQPQLRGFEGEKGMQIQVWRNANSMAVINVSKEKKFLRISFAPASADPVLVAGYPAQKLASEDPKFFLNLDALLALPSLWSLTPERVEKLFSMPGGADSPYYQWLTTDKSGVRFSRRPFSNVEVDLKIFDGAVPVDEAVVEFTKGKATRVSVSLYNRGDSGQVSSSEFDRRYKIAGVAVGKLLGVRPTERRPGAQTAVKIGGWAWNAPAALAALEYNAGALDGGQPEFLRLRLAAPGERESFASETGQSIRRTALGKSELPRFVKREKNGDVFISEVPMVDQGAKGYCVVASCQRLFGYLRIPCDQHEIAQIAGSDANTGTNSMDMEDALRKIDSRFKVNFKPLGYRLRSGGLGVPYGNRLSEVNLAKFEKQIEDYTSKGVPMLWALELGRYPEEPANAAQAGGNHMRLIIGYNKARQQLIFTDSWGAGHELKRMGLEDAFRATLALYVIEPKEH
;
A
#
# COMPACT_ATOMS: atom_id res chain seq x y z
N MET A 1 8.70 4.08 -14.49
CA MET A 1 8.72 5.35 -13.70
C MET A 1 9.71 5.29 -12.53
N LEU A 2 9.87 4.17 -11.80
CA LEU A 2 10.82 4.10 -10.68
C LEU A 2 12.32 4.09 -11.05
N ARG A 3 12.72 3.74 -12.29
CA ARG A 3 14.14 3.87 -12.73
C ARG A 3 14.65 5.32 -12.69
N ARG A 4 13.76 6.32 -12.86
CA ARG A 4 14.10 7.74 -12.67
C ARG A 4 14.03 8.18 -11.20
N LEU A 5 13.22 7.51 -10.36
CA LEU A 5 13.24 7.70 -8.90
C LEU A 5 14.55 7.20 -8.30
N LEU A 6 15.06 6.05 -8.79
CA LEU A 6 16.38 5.55 -8.39
C LEU A 6 17.47 6.51 -8.83
N THR A 7 17.41 7.18 -9.97
CA THR A 7 18.44 8.18 -10.33
C THR A 7 18.39 9.46 -9.47
N LEU A 8 17.29 9.68 -8.76
CA LEU A 8 17.12 10.76 -7.78
C LEU A 8 17.43 10.33 -6.33
N LEU A 9 17.25 9.05 -6.00
CA LEU A 9 17.49 8.45 -4.67
C LEU A 9 18.89 7.79 -4.56
N LEU A 10 19.40 7.25 -5.67
CA LEU A 10 20.77 6.82 -5.91
C LEU A 10 21.42 7.89 -6.79
N ILE A 11 22.44 8.53 -6.24
CA ILE A 11 23.30 9.46 -6.96
C ILE A 11 23.83 8.76 -8.22
N CYS A 12 23.28 9.07 -9.39
CA CYS A 12 23.94 8.87 -10.70
C CYS A 12 23.25 9.59 -11.88
N GLY A 13 22.60 10.74 -11.62
CA GLY A 13 22.10 11.62 -12.68
C GLY A 13 22.10 13.11 -12.35
N ALA A 14 22.66 13.49 -11.19
CA ALA A 14 22.93 14.88 -10.90
C ALA A 14 24.20 15.29 -11.65
N VAL A 15 24.05 16.18 -12.63
CA VAL A 15 25.20 16.89 -13.22
C VAL A 15 25.79 17.73 -12.10
N GLN A 16 27.01 17.42 -11.68
CA GLN A 16 27.78 18.23 -10.75
C GLN A 16 27.87 19.65 -11.32
N LEU A 17 27.21 20.60 -10.67
CA LEU A 17 27.15 22.00 -11.12
C LEU A 17 28.42 22.71 -10.66
N ALA A 18 29.49 22.50 -11.42
CA ALA A 18 30.81 23.11 -11.31
C ALA A 18 31.69 22.69 -10.11
N GLU A 19 32.98 22.50 -10.41
CA GLU A 19 34.05 22.40 -9.42
C GLU A 19 34.22 23.76 -8.73
N PRO A 20 34.25 23.85 -7.39
CA PRO A 20 34.64 25.08 -6.73
C PRO A 20 36.12 25.36 -6.99
N ALA A 21 36.45 26.59 -7.41
CA ALA A 21 37.82 27.05 -7.50
C ALA A 21 38.48 27.06 -6.11
N LEU A 22 39.52 26.25 -5.93
CA LEU A 22 40.37 26.23 -4.74
C LEU A 22 41.09 27.58 -4.54
N PRO A 23 41.19 28.10 -3.31
CA PRO A 23 42.40 28.75 -2.86
C PRO A 23 43.28 27.69 -2.18
N ALA A 24 44.47 27.48 -2.75
CA ALA A 24 45.50 26.63 -2.19
C ALA A 24 45.87 27.07 -0.76
N GLN A 25 45.77 26.17 0.21
CA GLN A 25 46.78 25.96 1.26
C GLN A 25 46.40 24.77 2.16
N SER A 26 47.10 23.65 2.00
CA SER A 26 47.93 23.10 3.07
C SER A 26 48.76 21.94 2.54
N ASP A 27 50.09 22.06 2.65
CA ASP A 27 51.03 20.95 2.56
C ASP A 27 50.51 19.74 3.36
N GLY A 28 50.24 18.62 2.67
CA GLY A 28 50.07 17.29 3.28
C GLY A 28 48.99 17.09 4.36
N GLY A 29 48.18 18.10 4.69
CA GLY A 29 47.25 18.09 5.83
C GLY A 29 45.79 17.89 5.41
N LYS A 30 45.11 16.91 6.02
CA LYS A 30 43.65 16.73 5.88
C LYS A 30 42.92 17.95 6.44
N VAL A 31 41.96 18.52 5.70
CA VAL A 31 41.18 19.68 6.18
C VAL A 31 40.18 19.22 7.23
N GLN A 32 40.28 19.74 8.46
CA GLN A 32 39.28 19.49 9.51
C GLN A 32 38.11 20.44 9.37
N VAL A 33 36.89 19.90 9.31
CA VAL A 33 35.65 20.66 9.21
C VAL A 33 34.75 20.31 10.39
N ASN A 34 34.45 21.30 11.23
CA ASN A 34 33.44 21.17 12.27
C ASN A 34 32.08 21.68 11.75
N LEU A 35 31.07 20.81 11.76
CA LEU A 35 29.71 21.07 11.29
C LEU A 35 28.77 21.60 12.38
N ASP A 36 29.25 21.83 13.61
CA ASP A 36 28.47 22.41 14.71
C ASP A 36 27.68 23.69 14.40
N PRO A 37 28.15 24.60 13.51
CA PRO A 37 27.35 25.76 13.12
C PRO A 37 25.97 25.38 12.52
N LEU A 38 25.82 24.17 11.98
CA LEU A 38 24.56 23.64 11.48
C LEU A 38 23.61 23.14 12.60
N LEU A 39 24.11 23.00 13.84
CA LEU A 39 23.35 22.56 15.02
C LEU A 39 22.74 23.74 15.82
N ALA A 40 22.69 24.94 15.23
CA ALA A 40 22.12 26.14 15.85
C ALA A 40 20.58 26.16 15.70
N PHE A 41 19.87 25.63 16.70
CA PHE A 41 18.39 25.61 16.71
C PHE A 41 17.78 26.78 17.50
N PRO A 42 16.72 27.44 17.00
CA PRO A 42 15.98 27.16 15.76
C PRO A 42 16.56 27.83 14.50
N ALA A 43 17.63 28.63 14.62
CA ALA A 43 18.13 29.51 13.55
C ALA A 43 18.40 28.81 12.21
N ILE A 44 18.87 27.56 12.23
CA ILE A 44 19.10 26.76 11.02
C ILE A 44 17.84 26.58 10.16
N TRP A 45 16.64 26.55 10.75
CA TRP A 45 15.38 26.36 10.02
C TRP A 45 14.96 27.57 9.18
N GLU A 46 15.52 28.75 9.47
CA GLU A 46 15.30 29.98 8.70
C GLU A 46 16.31 30.13 7.54
N LYS A 47 17.35 29.29 7.49
CA LYS A 47 18.36 29.36 6.43
C LYS A 47 17.75 28.94 5.09
N THR A 48 18.11 29.69 4.05
CA THR A 48 17.81 29.41 2.64
C THR A 48 19.03 28.80 1.93
N GLN A 49 18.85 28.41 0.68
CA GLN A 49 19.95 27.91 -0.17
C GLN A 49 21.12 28.91 -0.27
N ASP A 50 20.85 30.21 -0.21
CA ASP A 50 21.87 31.25 -0.33
C ASP A 50 22.61 31.51 0.99
N THR A 51 21.93 31.30 2.12
CA THR A 51 22.48 31.60 3.45
C THR A 51 23.10 30.40 4.17
N VAL A 52 22.90 29.17 3.67
CA VAL A 52 23.44 27.97 4.36
C VAL A 52 24.96 28.00 4.40
N ALA A 53 25.62 28.49 3.34
CA ALA A 53 27.07 28.64 3.26
C ALA A 53 27.60 29.68 4.26
N SER A 54 26.87 30.79 4.46
CA SER A 54 27.32 31.85 5.37
C SER A 54 27.29 31.42 6.83
N THR A 55 26.58 30.34 7.19
CA THR A 55 26.50 29.81 8.57
C THR A 55 27.88 29.59 9.19
N PHE A 56 28.87 29.17 8.40
CA PHE A 56 30.23 28.95 8.89
C PHE A 56 30.98 30.26 9.10
N THR A 57 30.83 31.21 8.18
CA THR A 57 31.42 32.55 8.31
C THR A 57 30.80 33.31 9.50
N ASP A 58 29.48 33.23 9.68
CA ASP A 58 28.75 33.82 10.81
C ASP A 58 29.24 33.26 12.15
N ALA A 59 29.64 31.99 12.18
CA ALA A 59 30.21 31.32 13.35
C ALA A 59 31.72 31.60 13.55
N GLY A 60 32.30 32.53 12.79
CA GLY A 60 33.72 32.89 12.89
C GLY A 60 34.68 31.89 12.23
N VAL A 61 34.18 30.96 11.41
CA VAL A 61 35.03 30.05 10.63
C VAL A 61 35.60 30.82 9.44
N LYS A 62 36.93 30.96 9.40
CA LYS A 62 37.65 31.77 8.40
C LYS A 62 37.41 31.33 6.95
N GLN A 63 37.03 30.07 6.70
CA GLN A 63 36.69 29.53 5.39
C GLN A 63 35.45 28.64 5.50
N SER A 64 34.46 28.83 4.64
CA SER A 64 33.31 27.93 4.54
C SER A 64 33.80 26.57 4.04
N PRO A 65 33.35 25.44 4.63
CA PRO A 65 33.65 24.13 4.08
C PRO A 65 33.10 24.02 2.66
N GLN A 66 33.86 23.35 1.80
CA GLN A 66 33.39 23.01 0.46
C GLN A 66 32.28 21.97 0.58
N PHE A 67 31.16 22.23 -0.08
CA PHE A 67 30.04 21.31 -0.19
C PHE A 67 29.50 21.35 -1.62
N SER A 68 28.79 20.31 -2.02
CA SER A 68 28.18 20.20 -3.34
C SER A 68 26.67 20.37 -3.28
N TRP A 69 26.07 20.85 -4.37
CA TRP A 69 24.62 20.93 -4.52
C TRP A 69 24.08 19.71 -5.25
N LEU A 70 23.02 19.11 -4.69
CA LEU A 70 22.23 18.09 -5.37
C LEU A 70 20.83 18.64 -5.69
N GLY A 71 20.31 18.24 -6.85
CA GLY A 71 19.02 18.70 -7.35
C GLY A 71 18.24 17.60 -8.07
N ARG A 72 16.93 17.62 -7.91
CA ARG A 72 15.96 16.76 -8.63
C ARG A 72 15.86 17.10 -10.11
N THR A 73 16.20 18.33 -10.44
CA THR A 73 16.27 18.86 -11.81
C THR A 73 17.67 19.42 -12.06
N LYS A 74 18.08 19.49 -13.33
CA LYS A 74 19.34 20.15 -13.70
C LYS A 74 19.30 21.61 -13.23
N GLY A 75 20.25 22.02 -12.39
CA GLY A 75 20.24 23.35 -11.77
C GLY A 75 19.59 23.41 -10.38
N GLY A 76 18.92 22.34 -9.94
CA GLY A 76 18.24 22.30 -8.65
C GLY A 76 19.21 22.32 -7.47
N LYS A 77 18.86 23.11 -6.43
CA LYS A 77 19.54 23.18 -5.13
C LYS A 77 18.63 22.62 -4.04
N ASP A 78 18.30 21.33 -4.14
CA ASP A 78 17.43 20.65 -3.20
C ASP A 78 18.18 20.22 -1.92
N VAL A 79 19.49 19.92 -2.04
CA VAL A 79 20.33 19.46 -0.91
C VAL A 79 21.73 20.09 -1.00
N ALA A 80 22.23 20.60 0.12
CA ALA A 80 23.65 20.92 0.30
C ALA A 80 24.35 19.72 0.97
N LEU A 81 25.28 19.07 0.25
CA LEU A 81 25.97 17.85 0.68
C LEU A 81 27.43 18.15 1.08
N PHE A 82 27.73 17.91 2.36
CA PHE A 82 29.07 17.86 2.92
C PHE A 82 29.56 16.41 2.89
N ASP A 83 30.68 16.13 2.23
CA ASP A 83 31.22 14.78 2.09
C ASP A 83 32.72 14.77 2.43
N ALA A 84 33.16 13.80 3.23
CA ALA A 84 34.57 13.60 3.58
C ALA A 84 35.45 13.28 2.35
N LYS A 85 34.85 12.78 1.26
CA LYS A 85 35.51 12.44 -0.01
C LYS A 85 34.87 13.15 -1.21
N ALA A 86 34.63 14.45 -1.10
CA ALA A 86 33.94 15.22 -2.13
C ALA A 86 34.58 15.09 -3.54
N TYR A 87 35.91 14.89 -3.65
CA TYR A 87 36.63 14.72 -4.92
C TYR A 87 37.82 13.75 -4.79
N SER A 88 38.32 13.26 -5.92
CA SER A 88 39.54 12.41 -5.95
C SER A 88 40.74 13.15 -5.35
N GLY A 89 41.33 12.61 -4.28
CA GLY A 89 42.49 13.19 -3.59
C GLY A 89 42.16 14.20 -2.49
N SER A 90 40.89 14.55 -2.25
CA SER A 90 40.49 15.35 -1.09
C SER A 90 40.13 14.46 0.10
N GLU A 91 40.83 14.59 1.22
CA GLU A 91 40.45 13.99 2.50
C GLU A 91 40.04 15.10 3.48
N ALA A 92 38.74 15.35 3.58
CA ALA A 92 38.19 16.22 4.63
C ALA A 92 37.82 15.36 5.85
N LEU A 93 38.19 15.81 7.05
CA LEU A 93 37.76 15.21 8.31
C LEU A 93 36.56 16.00 8.83
N LEU A 94 35.36 15.52 8.51
CA LEU A 94 34.13 16.12 9.00
C LEU A 94 33.87 15.67 10.44
N SER A 95 33.32 16.56 11.27
CA SER A 95 32.96 16.24 12.65
C SER A 95 31.82 17.11 13.17
N ILE A 96 31.17 16.64 14.24
CA ILE A 96 30.20 17.39 15.05
C ILE A 96 30.51 17.20 16.55
N PHE A 97 29.79 17.96 17.38
CA PHE A 97 29.90 18.01 18.83
C PHE A 97 31.31 18.37 19.31
N ALA A 98 31.79 19.53 18.86
CA ALA A 98 33.12 20.06 19.12
C ALA A 98 34.24 19.09 18.70
N GLY A 99 34.08 18.48 17.52
CA GLY A 99 35.07 17.55 16.96
C GLY A 99 35.04 16.14 17.53
N LYS A 100 34.15 15.84 18.50
CA LYS A 100 34.14 14.55 19.21
C LYS A 100 33.54 13.41 18.40
N VAL A 101 32.68 13.70 17.43
CA VAL A 101 31.98 12.69 16.63
C VAL A 101 32.39 12.84 15.17
N PRO A 102 33.06 11.83 14.57
CA PRO A 102 33.45 11.87 13.17
C PRO A 102 32.24 11.67 12.25
N VAL A 103 32.16 12.49 11.20
CA VAL A 103 31.09 12.47 10.21
C VAL A 103 31.63 11.94 8.89
N GLU A 104 30.89 11.05 8.27
CA GLU A 104 31.17 10.55 6.91
C GLU A 104 30.60 11.52 5.88
N SER A 105 29.33 11.91 6.06
CA SER A 105 28.66 12.91 5.25
C SER A 105 27.52 13.59 6.02
N ALA A 106 27.15 14.79 5.60
CA ALA A 106 25.98 15.51 6.09
C ALA A 106 25.22 16.17 4.93
N GLY A 107 23.90 15.99 4.88
CA GLY A 107 23.03 16.63 3.90
C GLY A 107 22.06 17.60 4.57
N VAL A 108 21.99 18.83 4.08
CA VAL A 108 21.01 19.85 4.50
C VAL A 108 19.95 19.98 3.40
N TYR A 109 18.70 19.66 3.72
CA TYR A 109 17.63 19.50 2.73
C TYR A 109 16.65 20.67 2.75
N PHE A 110 16.27 21.15 1.57
CA PHE A 110 15.41 22.32 1.43
C PHE A 110 14.00 21.96 0.97
N ALA A 111 12.99 22.56 1.60
CA ALA A 111 11.59 22.52 1.16
C ALA A 111 10.98 23.91 1.29
N GLY A 112 10.25 24.38 0.27
CA GLY A 112 9.69 25.73 0.27
C GLY A 112 10.74 26.85 0.39
N GLY A 113 11.98 26.59 -0.07
CA GLY A 113 13.09 27.56 -0.03
C GLY A 113 13.81 27.66 1.32
N ARG A 114 13.46 26.84 2.31
CA ARG A 114 14.07 26.83 3.64
C ARG A 114 14.57 25.44 4.03
N VAL A 115 15.49 25.38 4.99
CA VAL A 115 15.93 24.10 5.56
C VAL A 115 14.73 23.39 6.20
N SER A 116 14.49 22.17 5.76
CA SER A 116 13.40 21.32 6.23
C SER A 116 13.89 20.26 7.23
N HIS A 117 15.07 19.71 6.97
CA HIS A 117 15.74 18.73 7.82
C HIS A 117 17.22 18.64 7.45
N MET A 118 18.00 18.03 8.33
CA MET A 118 19.40 17.70 8.09
C MET A 118 19.64 16.24 8.46
N ILE A 119 20.47 15.55 7.68
CA ILE A 119 20.84 14.15 7.92
C ILE A 119 22.36 14.09 8.03
N VAL A 120 22.86 13.50 9.11
CA VAL A 120 24.28 13.31 9.38
C VAL A 120 24.57 11.82 9.49
N GLN A 121 25.42 11.32 8.60
CA GLN A 121 25.94 9.96 8.63
C GLN A 121 27.23 9.93 9.46
N VAL A 122 27.22 9.17 10.55
CA VAL A 122 28.40 9.01 11.42
C VAL A 122 29.26 7.86 10.91
N THR A 123 30.59 8.02 10.98
CA THR A 123 31.54 7.01 10.51
C THR A 123 31.47 5.74 11.35
N GLY A 124 30.97 4.66 10.75
CA GLY A 124 30.75 3.37 11.43
C GLY A 124 31.92 2.37 11.40
N GLN A 125 33.02 2.67 10.69
CA GLN A 125 34.12 1.71 10.50
C GLN A 125 35.20 1.72 11.59
N SER A 126 34.99 2.36 12.74
CA SER A 126 35.98 2.35 13.81
C SER A 126 35.84 1.13 14.74
N SER A 127 36.93 0.76 15.40
CA SER A 127 36.97 -0.15 16.55
C SER A 127 36.16 0.35 17.76
N ASN A 128 35.65 1.59 17.72
CA ASN A 128 35.10 2.33 18.85
C ASN A 128 33.62 2.70 18.65
N PHE A 129 32.85 1.92 17.88
CA PHE A 129 31.45 2.24 17.54
C PHE A 129 30.57 2.54 18.77
N GLU A 130 30.69 1.76 19.84
CA GLU A 130 29.90 1.97 21.07
C GLU A 130 30.31 3.27 21.80
N GLU A 131 31.59 3.64 21.78
CA GLU A 131 32.06 4.92 22.34
C GLU A 131 31.50 6.10 21.53
N VAL A 132 31.54 6.00 20.20
CA VAL A 132 30.98 7.03 19.31
C VAL A 132 29.46 7.15 19.52
N ARG A 133 28.75 6.02 19.62
CA ARG A 133 27.33 6.00 19.94
C ARG A 133 27.04 6.69 21.27
N ALA A 134 27.75 6.32 22.34
CA ALA A 134 27.57 6.92 23.66
C ALA A 134 27.87 8.43 23.64
N ALA A 135 28.91 8.85 22.91
CA ALA A 135 29.22 10.25 22.71
C ALA A 135 28.07 10.99 22.01
N VAL A 136 27.49 10.42 20.94
CA VAL A 136 26.32 11.00 20.27
C VAL A 136 25.13 11.12 21.22
N GLU A 137 24.75 10.05 21.90
CA GLU A 137 23.60 10.04 22.82
C GLU A 137 23.76 11.07 23.95
N ASN A 138 24.96 11.17 24.54
CA ASN A 138 25.27 12.16 25.59
C ASN A 138 25.20 13.60 25.09
N ASN A 139 25.77 13.89 23.92
CA ASN A 139 25.74 15.25 23.35
C ASN A 139 24.33 15.64 22.90
N LEU A 140 23.52 14.71 22.39
CA LEU A 140 22.11 14.96 22.10
C LEU A 140 21.31 15.19 23.40
N GLY A 141 21.58 14.42 24.46
CA GLY A 141 20.98 14.65 25.78
C GLY A 141 21.23 16.06 26.29
N ALA A 142 22.47 16.55 26.17
CA ALA A 142 22.82 17.93 26.54
C ALA A 142 22.17 18.98 25.61
N LEU A 143 22.28 18.80 24.29
CA LEU A 143 21.79 19.74 23.28
C LEU A 143 20.27 19.94 23.34
N PHE A 144 19.53 18.87 23.61
CA PHE A 144 18.07 18.91 23.70
C PHE A 144 17.55 19.05 25.13
N SER A 145 18.40 18.86 26.14
CA SER A 145 17.98 18.81 27.55
C SER A 145 16.79 17.87 27.76
N SER A 146 16.78 16.73 27.07
CA SER A 146 15.69 15.76 27.06
C SER A 146 16.22 14.33 27.07
N THR A 147 15.48 13.40 27.67
CA THR A 147 15.74 11.97 27.53
C THR A 147 15.18 11.44 26.21
N PRO A 148 15.87 10.50 25.53
CA PRO A 148 15.36 9.92 24.30
C PRO A 148 14.08 9.11 24.53
N VAL A 149 13.18 9.16 23.55
CA VAL A 149 12.02 8.27 23.46
C VAL A 149 12.22 7.29 22.32
N SER A 150 12.01 6.00 22.58
CA SER A 150 12.07 4.96 21.53
C SER A 150 10.92 5.13 20.54
N GLN A 151 11.21 4.99 19.25
CA GLN A 151 10.23 5.05 18.18
C GLN A 151 10.21 3.73 17.40
N PRO A 152 9.04 3.17 17.06
CA PRO A 152 8.98 2.01 16.16
C PRO A 152 9.49 2.34 14.76
N GLN A 153 10.25 1.42 14.18
CA GLN A 153 10.67 1.49 12.78
C GLN A 153 9.55 0.93 11.90
N LEU A 154 8.70 1.81 11.39
CA LEU A 154 7.55 1.39 10.59
C LEU A 154 7.92 0.96 9.18
N ARG A 155 8.91 1.58 8.54
CA ARG A 155 9.23 1.34 7.13
C ARG A 155 10.67 1.70 6.81
N GLY A 156 11.13 1.22 5.67
CA GLY A 156 12.43 1.58 5.10
C GLY A 156 12.87 0.61 4.03
N PHE A 157 14.18 0.61 3.74
CA PHE A 157 14.83 -0.39 2.90
C PHE A 157 15.14 -1.64 3.72
N GLU A 158 15.19 -2.80 3.07
CA GLU A 158 15.52 -4.06 3.74
C GLU A 158 16.86 -4.00 4.50
N GLY A 159 17.85 -3.30 3.95
CA GLY A 159 19.13 -3.03 4.61
C GLY A 159 19.01 -2.25 5.92
N GLU A 160 17.88 -1.60 6.20
CA GLU A 160 17.62 -0.83 7.41
C GLU A 160 16.84 -1.61 8.47
N LYS A 161 16.34 -2.82 8.18
CA LYS A 161 15.56 -3.61 9.14
C LYS A 161 16.31 -3.79 10.46
N GLY A 162 15.57 -3.68 11.56
CA GLY A 162 16.06 -3.92 12.93
C GLY A 162 16.84 -2.76 13.53
N MET A 163 16.80 -1.57 12.90
CA MET A 163 17.43 -0.39 13.50
C MET A 163 16.63 0.08 14.71
N GLN A 164 17.35 0.40 15.79
CA GLN A 164 16.75 1.09 16.92
C GLN A 164 16.61 2.56 16.55
N ILE A 165 15.45 3.14 16.85
CA ILE A 165 15.19 4.57 16.66
C ILE A 165 14.95 5.22 18.01
N GLN A 166 15.67 6.30 18.27
CA GLN A 166 15.49 7.13 19.47
C GLN A 166 15.33 8.59 19.09
N VAL A 167 14.47 9.29 19.80
CA VAL A 167 14.07 10.68 19.51
C VAL A 167 14.34 11.57 20.71
N TRP A 168 15.14 12.62 20.51
CA TRP A 168 15.29 13.75 21.42
C TRP A 168 14.48 14.91 20.89
N ARG A 169 13.82 15.68 21.77
CA ARG A 169 12.98 16.81 21.34
C ARG A 169 12.95 17.89 22.42
N ASN A 170 13.07 19.14 21.99
CA ASN A 170 12.81 20.32 22.81
C ASN A 170 11.80 21.25 22.08
N ALA A 171 11.65 22.49 22.56
CA ALA A 171 10.72 23.45 21.97
C ALA A 171 11.05 23.85 20.51
N ASN A 172 12.33 23.72 20.09
CA ASN A 172 12.83 24.30 18.84
C ASN A 172 13.13 23.24 17.76
N SER A 173 13.53 22.03 18.17
CA SER A 173 14.05 21.00 17.28
C SER A 173 13.80 19.59 17.82
N MET A 174 14.00 18.60 16.96
CA MET A 174 14.22 17.21 17.36
C MET A 174 15.45 16.61 16.68
N ALA A 175 16.03 15.62 17.32
CA ALA A 175 17.01 14.72 16.72
C ALA A 175 16.46 13.28 16.78
N VAL A 176 16.60 12.57 15.67
CA VAL A 176 16.25 11.16 15.54
C VAL A 176 17.51 10.40 15.20
N ILE A 177 17.90 9.43 16.02
CA ILE A 177 18.99 8.53 15.65
C ILE A 177 18.44 7.23 15.08
N ASN A 178 19.07 6.70 14.04
CA ASN A 178 18.89 5.35 13.55
C ASN A 178 20.19 4.59 13.82
N VAL A 179 20.13 3.53 14.64
CA VAL A 179 21.32 2.77 15.04
C VAL A 179 21.16 1.27 14.81
N SER A 180 22.18 0.64 14.25
CA SER A 180 22.33 -0.81 14.17
C SER A 180 23.71 -1.22 14.64
N LYS A 181 23.77 -1.96 15.76
CA LYS A 181 25.02 -2.49 16.31
C LYS A 181 25.66 -3.52 15.38
N GLU A 182 24.85 -4.44 14.86
CA GLU A 182 25.27 -5.49 13.93
C GLU A 182 25.90 -4.89 12.66
N LYS A 183 25.24 -3.89 12.07
CA LYS A 183 25.70 -3.23 10.83
C LYS A 183 26.73 -2.13 11.08
N LYS A 184 27.08 -1.87 12.35
CA LYS A 184 27.88 -0.72 12.80
C LYS A 184 27.44 0.59 12.12
N PHE A 185 26.14 0.82 12.10
CA PHE A 185 25.52 1.96 11.43
C PHE A 185 24.95 2.92 12.46
N LEU A 186 25.25 4.21 12.30
CA LEU A 186 24.68 5.29 13.11
C LEU A 186 24.42 6.51 12.21
N ARG A 187 23.19 6.99 12.23
CA ARG A 187 22.75 8.20 11.53
C ARG A 187 21.97 9.07 12.49
N ILE A 188 22.11 10.39 12.35
CA ILE A 188 21.35 11.39 13.09
C ILE A 188 20.58 12.25 12.09
N SER A 189 19.27 12.35 12.28
CA SER A 189 18.40 13.24 11.50
C SER A 189 17.88 14.35 12.40
N PHE A 190 18.02 15.60 12.00
CA PHE A 190 17.51 16.77 12.72
C PHE A 190 16.36 17.40 11.95
N ALA A 191 15.33 17.85 12.66
CA ALA A 191 14.15 18.51 12.08
C ALA A 191 13.52 19.50 13.07
N PRO A 192 12.68 20.46 12.62
CA PRO A 192 11.92 21.34 13.51
C PRO A 192 11.06 20.56 14.49
N ALA A 193 10.90 21.03 15.74
CA ALA A 193 10.18 20.32 16.81
C ALA A 193 8.74 19.89 16.43
N SER A 194 8.10 20.60 15.50
CA SER A 194 6.77 20.32 14.97
C SER A 194 6.72 19.16 13.97
N ALA A 195 7.86 18.66 13.50
CA ALA A 195 7.91 17.53 12.58
C ALA A 195 7.44 16.22 13.24
N ASP A 196 7.09 15.26 12.39
CA ASP A 196 6.71 13.92 12.82
C ASP A 196 7.95 13.02 12.89
N PRO A 197 8.29 12.45 14.07
CA PRO A 197 9.50 11.66 14.23
C PRO A 197 9.49 10.38 13.39
N VAL A 198 8.31 9.83 13.06
CA VAL A 198 8.17 8.68 12.16
C VAL A 198 8.66 9.03 10.75
N LEU A 199 8.31 10.23 10.28
CA LEU A 199 8.72 10.68 8.95
C LEU A 199 10.22 10.96 8.91
N VAL A 200 10.75 11.58 9.96
CA VAL A 200 12.18 11.88 10.09
C VAL A 200 13.03 10.61 10.24
N ALA A 201 12.51 9.56 10.87
CA ALA A 201 13.18 8.27 10.94
C ALA A 201 13.19 7.52 9.59
N GLY A 202 12.19 7.77 8.74
CA GLY A 202 11.94 7.08 7.49
C GLY A 202 12.66 7.64 6.26
N TYR A 203 13.63 8.55 6.42
CA TYR A 203 14.52 8.93 5.33
C TYR A 203 15.46 7.77 4.96
N PRO A 204 15.73 7.51 3.66
CA PRO A 204 16.66 6.48 3.21
C PRO A 204 18.07 6.61 3.78
N ALA A 205 18.68 5.52 4.24
CA ALA A 205 20.12 5.41 4.43
C ALA A 205 20.77 5.04 3.09
N GLN A 206 21.27 6.04 2.35
CA GLN A 206 21.87 5.87 1.01
C GLN A 206 22.94 4.76 0.94
N LYS A 207 23.75 4.59 2.00
CA LYS A 207 24.81 3.58 2.07
C LYS A 207 24.30 2.13 2.16
N LEU A 208 23.03 1.94 2.51
CA LEU A 208 22.39 0.63 2.64
C LEU A 208 21.41 0.37 1.47
N ALA A 209 21.34 1.27 0.50
CA ALA A 209 20.54 1.09 -0.70
C ALA A 209 21.29 0.21 -1.72
N SER A 210 20.61 -0.83 -2.22
CA SER A 210 21.08 -1.69 -3.31
C SER A 210 20.64 -1.15 -4.68
N GLU A 211 21.27 -1.63 -5.76
CA GLU A 211 20.83 -1.34 -7.15
C GLU A 211 19.39 -1.83 -7.42
N ASP A 212 18.95 -2.86 -6.69
CA ASP A 212 17.57 -3.35 -6.66
C ASP A 212 17.00 -3.23 -5.23
N PRO A 213 16.43 -2.08 -4.85
CA PRO A 213 16.04 -1.84 -3.47
C PRO A 213 14.79 -2.64 -3.09
N LYS A 214 14.95 -3.50 -2.09
CA LYS A 214 13.85 -4.17 -1.39
C LYS A 214 13.38 -3.31 -0.23
N PHE A 215 12.08 -3.33 0.02
CA PHE A 215 11.46 -2.51 1.06
C PHE A 215 10.95 -3.38 2.21
N PHE A 216 10.70 -2.76 3.36
CA PHE A 216 9.90 -3.38 4.42
C PHE A 216 8.89 -2.40 4.98
N LEU A 217 7.81 -2.96 5.52
CA LEU A 217 6.75 -2.22 6.15
C LEU A 217 6.18 -3.02 7.32
N ASN A 218 6.18 -2.42 8.50
CA ASN A 218 5.48 -2.88 9.68
C ASN A 218 4.14 -2.14 9.81
N LEU A 219 3.06 -2.90 9.82
CA LEU A 219 1.68 -2.44 9.87
C LEU A 219 1.13 -2.27 11.30
N ASP A 220 1.96 -2.31 12.35
CA ASP A 220 1.50 -2.15 13.74
C ASP A 220 0.78 -0.82 14.00
N ALA A 221 0.99 0.21 13.16
CA ALA A 221 0.19 1.43 13.20
C ALA A 221 -1.31 1.17 12.96
N LEU A 222 -1.66 0.09 12.26
CA LEU A 222 -3.04 -0.38 12.06
C LEU A 222 -3.62 -1.11 13.27
N LEU A 223 -2.84 -1.29 14.35
CA LEU A 223 -3.27 -1.87 15.62
C LEU A 223 -3.36 -0.82 16.74
N ALA A 224 -3.06 0.44 16.47
CA ALA A 224 -3.04 1.51 17.45
C ALA A 224 -4.47 1.93 17.87
N LEU A 225 -5.14 1.14 18.70
CA LEU A 225 -6.53 1.38 19.12
C LEU A 225 -6.60 2.26 20.39
N PRO A 226 -7.55 3.22 20.48
CA PRO A 226 -8.58 3.58 19.50
C PRO A 226 -8.11 4.59 18.44
N SER A 227 -6.86 5.08 18.51
CA SER A 227 -6.34 6.15 17.63
C SER A 227 -6.41 5.84 16.14
N LEU A 228 -6.42 4.56 15.76
CA LEU A 228 -6.61 4.06 14.40
C LEU A 228 -7.83 4.69 13.72
N TRP A 229 -8.94 4.84 14.45
CA TRP A 229 -10.19 5.37 13.91
C TRP A 229 -10.16 6.88 13.64
N SER A 230 -9.04 7.54 13.96
CA SER A 230 -8.75 8.92 13.55
C SER A 230 -7.80 9.00 12.34
N LEU A 231 -7.34 7.87 11.80
CA LEU A 231 -6.52 7.82 10.59
C LEU A 231 -7.32 8.36 9.40
N THR A 232 -6.75 9.31 8.67
CA THR A 232 -7.31 9.90 7.44
C THR A 232 -6.47 9.54 6.24
N PRO A 233 -6.98 9.69 5.01
CA PRO A 233 -6.20 9.49 3.80
C PRO A 233 -4.90 10.32 3.76
N GLU A 234 -4.97 11.60 4.12
CA GLU A 234 -3.80 12.51 4.14
C GLU A 234 -2.76 12.04 5.15
N ARG A 235 -3.21 11.41 6.25
CA ARG A 235 -2.30 10.85 7.26
C ARG A 235 -1.62 9.59 6.75
N VAL A 236 -2.30 8.74 5.99
CA VAL A 236 -1.69 7.59 5.28
C VAL A 236 -0.62 8.08 4.32
N GLU A 237 -0.92 9.08 3.49
CA GLU A 237 0.04 9.63 2.54
C GLU A 237 1.30 10.14 3.23
N LYS A 238 1.13 10.84 4.34
CA LYS A 238 2.27 11.28 5.16
C LYS A 238 3.05 10.09 5.71
N LEU A 239 2.41 9.24 6.52
CA LEU A 239 3.06 8.14 7.25
C LEU A 239 3.83 7.20 6.33
N PHE A 240 3.28 6.89 5.16
CA PHE A 240 3.83 5.93 4.23
C PHE A 240 4.41 6.59 2.97
N SER A 241 4.68 7.90 2.98
CA SER A 241 5.42 8.57 1.91
C SER A 241 6.87 8.09 1.85
N MET A 242 7.46 8.06 0.66
CA MET A 242 8.92 8.00 0.52
C MET A 242 9.45 9.39 0.23
N PRO A 243 10.42 9.89 1.01
CA PRO A 243 11.06 11.16 0.73
C PRO A 243 11.62 11.22 -0.71
N GLY A 244 11.24 12.25 -1.45
CA GLY A 244 11.66 12.46 -2.85
C GLY A 244 10.82 11.75 -3.92
N GLY A 245 9.85 10.91 -3.54
CA GLY A 245 8.90 10.27 -4.46
C GLY A 245 7.54 10.96 -4.48
N ALA A 246 6.88 10.99 -5.65
CA ALA A 246 5.48 11.39 -5.76
C ALA A 246 4.53 10.27 -5.27
N ASP A 247 4.91 9.01 -5.48
CA ASP A 247 4.13 7.83 -5.14
C ASP A 247 4.84 6.99 -4.06
N SER A 248 4.05 6.39 -3.18
CA SER A 248 4.56 5.47 -2.16
C SER A 248 4.82 4.09 -2.75
N PRO A 249 5.96 3.42 -2.45
CA PRO A 249 6.18 2.03 -2.83
C PRO A 249 5.43 1.04 -1.93
N TYR A 250 4.69 1.51 -0.92
CA TYR A 250 4.14 0.67 0.14
C TYR A 250 2.65 0.36 -0.04
N TYR A 251 1.92 1.20 -0.77
CA TYR A 251 0.46 1.09 -0.88
C TYR A 251 -0.07 1.59 -2.21
N GLN A 252 -1.32 1.21 -2.50
CA GLN A 252 -2.12 1.73 -3.61
C GLN A 252 -3.49 2.18 -3.09
N TRP A 253 -4.00 3.28 -3.64
CA TRP A 253 -5.39 3.66 -3.41
C TRP A 253 -6.32 2.72 -4.20
N LEU A 254 -7.37 2.21 -3.55
CA LEU A 254 -8.40 1.40 -4.18
C LEU A 254 -9.40 2.25 -4.98
N THR A 255 -9.52 3.53 -4.62
CA THR A 255 -10.41 4.50 -5.24
C THR A 255 -9.76 5.87 -5.36
N THR A 256 -10.20 6.66 -6.34
CA THR A 256 -9.74 8.01 -6.67
C THR A 256 -10.13 9.00 -5.57
N ASP A 257 -11.28 8.75 -4.93
CA ASP A 257 -11.75 9.52 -3.76
C ASP A 257 -11.07 9.12 -2.45
N LYS A 258 -10.13 8.16 -2.50
CA LYS A 258 -9.33 7.67 -1.36
C LYS A 258 -10.17 7.08 -0.22
N SER A 259 -11.35 6.53 -0.53
CA SER A 259 -12.18 5.78 0.41
C SER A 259 -11.63 4.39 0.77
N GLY A 260 -10.59 3.90 0.10
CA GLY A 260 -9.88 2.69 0.50
C GLY A 260 -8.41 2.69 0.10
N VAL A 261 -7.53 2.17 0.96
CA VAL A 261 -6.10 1.97 0.67
C VAL A 261 -5.71 0.52 0.90
N ARG A 262 -4.84 0.00 0.03
CA ARG A 262 -4.30 -1.34 0.07
C ARG A 262 -2.79 -1.33 0.23
N PHE A 263 -2.30 -2.05 1.23
CA PHE A 263 -0.90 -2.42 1.42
C PHE A 263 -0.73 -3.86 0.93
N SER A 264 0.31 -4.12 0.14
CA SER A 264 0.57 -5.47 -0.38
C SER A 264 2.08 -5.72 -0.41
N ARG A 265 2.47 -7.00 -0.39
CA ARG A 265 3.87 -7.41 -0.63
C ARG A 265 4.37 -7.02 -2.03
N ARG A 266 3.46 -6.85 -2.99
CA ARG A 266 3.78 -6.51 -4.39
C ARG A 266 2.80 -5.46 -4.90
N PRO A 267 2.88 -4.21 -4.40
CA PRO A 267 1.96 -3.14 -4.81
C PRO A 267 2.21 -2.73 -6.27
N PHE A 268 3.39 -2.99 -6.82
CA PHE A 268 3.70 -2.75 -8.22
C PHE A 268 4.52 -3.92 -8.78
N SER A 269 4.50 -4.09 -10.10
CA SER A 269 5.19 -5.21 -10.77
C SER A 269 6.70 -5.25 -10.55
N ASN A 270 7.30 -4.14 -10.13
CA ASN A 270 8.74 -3.98 -9.91
C ASN A 270 9.08 -3.63 -8.44
N VAL A 271 8.16 -3.83 -7.49
CA VAL A 271 8.34 -3.49 -6.08
C VAL A 271 8.01 -4.70 -5.22
N GLU A 272 8.92 -5.05 -4.32
CA GLU A 272 8.69 -6.06 -3.28
C GLU A 272 8.85 -5.43 -1.89
N VAL A 273 7.88 -5.72 -1.02
CA VAL A 273 7.82 -5.23 0.36
C VAL A 273 7.75 -6.42 1.33
N ASP A 274 8.68 -6.51 2.27
CA ASP A 274 8.54 -7.37 3.45
C ASP A 274 7.51 -6.75 4.39
N LEU A 275 6.26 -7.17 4.21
CA LEU A 275 5.10 -6.67 4.93
C LEU A 275 4.85 -7.53 6.17
N LYS A 276 4.82 -6.90 7.35
CA LYS A 276 4.69 -7.59 8.64
C LYS A 276 3.79 -6.86 9.62
N ILE A 277 3.37 -7.56 10.66
CA ILE A 277 2.59 -7.03 11.78
C ILE A 277 2.91 -7.81 13.07
N PHE A 278 2.44 -7.32 14.22
CA PHE A 278 2.72 -7.81 15.57
C PHE A 278 4.21 -7.76 15.90
N ASP A 279 4.79 -6.55 15.92
CA ASP A 279 6.21 -6.29 16.17
C ASP A 279 7.13 -7.04 15.19
N GLY A 280 6.66 -7.22 13.94
CA GLY A 280 7.39 -7.93 12.90
C GLY A 280 7.33 -9.46 13.01
N ALA A 281 6.55 -10.03 13.93
CA ALA A 281 6.54 -11.47 14.19
C ALA A 281 5.73 -12.28 13.15
N VAL A 282 4.74 -11.66 12.51
CA VAL A 282 3.83 -12.29 11.55
C VAL A 282 3.95 -11.61 10.17
N PRO A 283 4.29 -12.36 9.11
CA PRO A 283 4.19 -11.87 7.73
C PRO A 283 2.73 -11.57 7.35
N VAL A 284 2.55 -10.60 6.47
CA VAL A 284 1.25 -10.17 5.93
C VAL A 284 1.32 -10.23 4.41
N ASP A 285 0.29 -10.77 3.77
CA ASP A 285 0.17 -10.76 2.31
C ASP A 285 -0.42 -9.44 1.82
N GLU A 286 -1.47 -8.99 2.50
CA GLU A 286 -2.20 -7.78 2.19
C GLU A 286 -2.85 -7.17 3.44
N ALA A 287 -2.97 -5.84 3.48
CA ALA A 287 -3.90 -5.16 4.38
C ALA A 287 -4.70 -4.09 3.63
N VAL A 288 -5.99 -4.00 3.92
CA VAL A 288 -6.90 -2.97 3.37
C VAL A 288 -7.44 -2.14 4.51
N VAL A 289 -7.42 -0.81 4.36
CA VAL A 289 -8.09 0.13 5.25
C VAL A 289 -9.17 0.87 4.47
N GLU A 290 -10.39 0.83 4.99
CA GLU A 290 -11.54 1.53 4.42
C GLU A 290 -11.86 2.79 5.21
N PHE A 291 -12.16 3.87 4.51
CA PHE A 291 -12.48 5.18 5.06
C PHE A 291 -13.93 5.55 4.77
N THR A 292 -14.66 5.93 5.81
CA THR A 292 -16.00 6.51 5.70
C THR A 292 -15.96 7.92 6.26
N LYS A 293 -16.49 8.90 5.51
CA LYS A 293 -16.47 10.33 5.90
C LYS A 293 -15.06 10.81 6.28
N GLY A 294 -14.05 10.36 5.53
CA GLY A 294 -12.64 10.76 5.69
C GLY A 294 -11.89 10.12 6.85
N LYS A 295 -12.48 9.15 7.57
CA LYS A 295 -11.85 8.45 8.70
C LYS A 295 -11.89 6.95 8.53
N ALA A 296 -10.86 6.26 8.99
CA ALA A 296 -10.80 4.80 8.97
C ALA A 296 -11.97 4.21 9.77
N THR A 297 -12.67 3.25 9.17
CA THR A 297 -13.78 2.53 9.80
C THR A 297 -13.57 1.03 9.83
N ARG A 298 -12.78 0.48 8.91
CA ARG A 298 -12.45 -0.96 8.86
C ARG A 298 -11.01 -1.18 8.45
N VAL A 299 -10.45 -2.27 8.95
CA VAL A 299 -9.16 -2.81 8.53
C VAL A 299 -9.30 -4.31 8.32
N SER A 300 -8.88 -4.83 7.17
CA SER A 300 -8.75 -6.25 6.90
C SER A 300 -7.28 -6.57 6.65
N VAL A 301 -6.74 -7.58 7.31
CA VAL A 301 -5.33 -8.01 7.20
C VAL A 301 -5.30 -9.49 6.85
N SER A 302 -4.77 -9.83 5.68
CA SER A 302 -4.47 -11.19 5.26
C SER A 302 -3.13 -11.62 5.86
N LEU A 303 -3.16 -12.40 6.95
CA LEU A 303 -1.98 -12.94 7.63
C LEU A 303 -1.42 -14.17 6.92
N TYR A 304 -2.25 -14.81 6.10
CA TYR A 304 -1.88 -15.86 5.17
C TYR A 304 -2.98 -16.04 4.12
N ASN A 305 -2.57 -16.17 2.86
CA ASN A 305 -3.39 -16.74 1.80
C ASN A 305 -2.58 -17.68 0.92
N ARG A 306 -3.06 -18.92 0.72
CA ARG A 306 -2.35 -19.92 -0.09
C ARG A 306 -2.15 -19.50 -1.55
N GLY A 307 -3.10 -18.77 -2.13
CA GLY A 307 -3.01 -18.30 -3.51
C GLY A 307 -1.88 -17.29 -3.72
N ASP A 308 -1.58 -16.49 -2.70
CA ASP A 308 -0.57 -15.42 -2.77
C ASP A 308 0.80 -15.86 -2.21
N SER A 309 0.83 -16.55 -1.07
CA SER A 309 2.08 -17.00 -0.43
C SER A 309 2.49 -18.44 -0.76
N GLY A 310 1.65 -19.20 -1.46
CA GLY A 310 1.85 -20.63 -1.67
C GLY A 310 1.54 -21.47 -0.42
N GLN A 311 1.96 -22.73 -0.43
CA GLN A 311 1.72 -23.66 0.69
C GLN A 311 2.63 -23.33 1.88
N VAL A 312 2.04 -23.29 3.09
CA VAL A 312 2.78 -23.21 4.36
C VAL A 312 2.59 -24.49 5.17
N SER A 313 3.52 -24.79 6.06
CA SER A 313 3.37 -25.91 7.00
C SER A 313 2.28 -25.61 8.03
N SER A 314 1.65 -26.66 8.56
CA SER A 314 0.69 -26.53 9.66
C SER A 314 1.32 -25.88 10.90
N SER A 315 2.61 -26.10 11.15
CA SER A 315 3.34 -25.47 12.26
C SER A 315 3.52 -23.97 12.09
N GLU A 316 3.82 -23.49 10.89
CA GLU A 316 3.93 -22.06 10.60
C GLU A 316 2.56 -21.38 10.65
N PHE A 317 1.52 -22.04 10.13
CA PHE A 317 0.15 -21.57 10.24
C PHE A 317 -0.31 -21.43 11.70
N ASP A 318 -0.11 -22.47 12.51
CA ASP A 318 -0.41 -22.47 13.94
C ASP A 318 0.37 -21.40 14.71
N ARG A 319 1.65 -21.21 14.36
CA ARG A 319 2.48 -20.13 14.93
C ARG A 319 1.87 -18.76 14.65
N ARG A 320 1.51 -18.44 13.39
CA ARG A 320 0.88 -17.16 13.02
C ARG A 320 -0.45 -16.97 13.74
N TYR A 321 -1.29 -17.99 13.75
CA TYR A 321 -2.59 -18.00 14.42
C TYR A 321 -2.45 -17.69 15.93
N LYS A 322 -1.54 -18.38 16.63
CA LYS A 322 -1.32 -18.16 18.07
C LYS A 322 -0.79 -16.76 18.38
N ILE A 323 0.19 -16.28 17.62
CA ILE A 323 0.75 -14.93 17.82
C ILE A 323 -0.35 -13.88 17.62
N ALA A 324 -1.11 -13.98 16.53
CA ALA A 324 -2.20 -13.05 16.24
C ALA A 324 -3.28 -13.09 17.33
N GLY A 325 -3.73 -14.27 17.74
CA GLY A 325 -4.75 -14.43 18.79
C GLY A 325 -4.32 -13.85 20.13
N VAL A 326 -3.09 -14.11 20.56
CA VAL A 326 -2.53 -13.56 21.81
C VAL A 326 -2.37 -12.04 21.72
N ALA A 327 -1.82 -11.53 20.61
CA ALA A 327 -1.62 -10.09 20.43
C ALA A 327 -2.94 -9.33 20.40
N VAL A 328 -3.94 -9.80 19.66
CA VAL A 328 -5.28 -9.19 19.61
C VAL A 328 -5.98 -9.28 20.97
N GLY A 329 -5.88 -10.41 21.66
CA GLY A 329 -6.42 -10.56 23.02
C GLY A 329 -5.83 -9.56 24.01
N LYS A 330 -4.49 -9.39 23.99
CA LYS A 330 -3.80 -8.38 24.81
C LYS A 330 -4.21 -6.96 24.42
N LEU A 331 -4.30 -6.67 23.12
CA LEU A 331 -4.64 -5.35 22.60
C LEU A 331 -6.04 -4.90 23.02
N LEU A 332 -7.02 -5.82 22.97
CA LEU A 332 -8.42 -5.51 23.22
C LEU A 332 -8.83 -5.64 24.69
N GLY A 333 -8.07 -6.41 25.49
CA GLY A 333 -8.30 -6.54 26.93
C GLY A 333 -9.62 -7.20 27.31
N VAL A 334 -10.32 -7.84 26.36
CA VAL A 334 -11.60 -8.54 26.58
C VAL A 334 -11.49 -10.00 26.15
N ARG A 335 -12.30 -10.87 26.75
CA ARG A 335 -12.35 -12.28 26.36
C ARG A 335 -12.98 -12.45 24.97
N PRO A 336 -12.39 -13.25 24.08
CA PRO A 336 -13.01 -13.55 22.80
C PRO A 336 -14.18 -14.52 22.94
N THR A 337 -15.05 -14.51 21.93
CA THR A 337 -16.05 -15.55 21.68
C THR A 337 -15.59 -16.43 20.54
N GLU A 338 -15.62 -17.75 20.74
CA GLU A 338 -15.29 -18.73 19.70
C GLU A 338 -16.33 -18.69 18.58
N ARG A 339 -15.87 -18.82 17.34
CA ARG A 339 -16.70 -18.90 16.15
C ARG A 339 -16.50 -20.25 15.49
N ARG A 340 -17.57 -21.02 15.45
CA ARG A 340 -17.59 -22.31 14.75
C ARG A 340 -18.31 -22.17 13.42
N PRO A 341 -17.87 -22.89 12.38
CA PRO A 341 -18.53 -22.87 11.08
C PRO A 341 -20.00 -23.26 11.22
N GLY A 342 -20.91 -22.40 10.78
CA GLY A 342 -22.33 -22.76 10.69
C GLY A 342 -22.56 -23.79 9.58
N ALA A 343 -23.45 -24.76 9.81
CA ALA A 343 -23.75 -25.80 8.81
C ALA A 343 -24.25 -25.26 7.45
N GLN A 344 -24.78 -24.02 7.44
CA GLN A 344 -25.40 -23.36 6.28
C GLN A 344 -24.51 -22.30 5.59
N THR A 345 -23.24 -22.14 6.01
CA THR A 345 -22.32 -21.17 5.38
C THR A 345 -21.63 -21.78 4.16
N ALA A 346 -21.56 -21.02 3.06
CA ALA A 346 -20.91 -21.44 1.82
C ALA A 346 -19.42 -21.71 2.04
N VAL A 347 -18.74 -20.84 2.79
CA VAL A 347 -17.37 -21.06 3.23
C VAL A 347 -17.43 -21.43 4.72
N LYS A 348 -16.75 -22.51 5.10
CA LYS A 348 -16.68 -22.93 6.49
C LYS A 348 -15.54 -22.19 7.18
N ILE A 349 -15.90 -21.17 7.96
CA ILE A 349 -14.95 -20.29 8.65
C ILE A 349 -14.98 -20.61 10.14
N GLY A 350 -13.82 -20.93 10.70
CA GLY A 350 -13.59 -20.97 12.14
C GLY A 350 -12.88 -19.69 12.59
N GLY A 351 -12.95 -19.38 13.88
CA GLY A 351 -12.27 -18.18 14.37
C GLY A 351 -12.62 -17.75 15.77
N TRP A 352 -12.25 -16.51 16.07
CA TRP A 352 -12.53 -15.83 17.33
C TRP A 352 -13.02 -14.41 17.04
N ALA A 353 -13.94 -13.91 17.84
CA ALA A 353 -14.39 -12.52 17.79
C ALA A 353 -14.25 -11.81 19.13
N TRP A 354 -13.93 -10.53 19.07
CA TRP A 354 -13.85 -9.63 20.22
C TRP A 354 -14.79 -8.46 20.03
N ASN A 355 -15.44 -8.07 21.12
CA ASN A 355 -16.27 -6.87 21.19
C ASN A 355 -15.76 -6.00 22.33
N ALA A 356 -14.90 -5.04 22.01
CA ALA A 356 -14.28 -4.16 22.98
C ALA A 356 -14.75 -2.71 22.77
N PRO A 357 -14.71 -1.84 23.80
CA PRO A 357 -15.02 -0.42 23.64
C PRO A 357 -14.16 0.29 22.59
N ALA A 358 -12.92 -0.17 22.38
CA ALA A 358 -11.98 0.45 21.45
C ALA A 358 -12.13 -0.05 20.00
N ALA A 359 -12.62 -1.28 19.79
CA ALA A 359 -12.80 -1.88 18.46
C ALA A 359 -13.60 -3.19 18.51
N LEU A 360 -14.13 -3.56 17.35
CA LEU A 360 -14.59 -4.91 17.04
C LEU A 360 -13.48 -5.65 16.29
N ALA A 361 -13.29 -6.94 16.57
CA ALA A 361 -12.29 -7.74 15.87
C ALA A 361 -12.77 -9.16 15.58
N ALA A 362 -12.25 -9.75 14.50
CA ALA A 362 -12.42 -11.15 14.16
C ALA A 362 -11.11 -11.73 13.60
N LEU A 363 -10.62 -12.82 14.18
CA LEU A 363 -9.52 -13.63 13.64
C LEU A 363 -10.14 -14.88 13.02
N GLU A 364 -10.01 -15.04 11.72
CA GLU A 364 -10.74 -16.01 10.92
C GLU A 364 -9.80 -16.91 10.12
N TYR A 365 -10.13 -18.19 10.03
CA TYR A 365 -9.38 -19.20 9.28
C TYR A 365 -10.32 -20.21 8.62
N ASN A 366 -9.85 -20.90 7.58
CA ASN A 366 -10.63 -21.97 6.96
C ASN A 366 -10.77 -23.18 7.90
N ALA A 367 -11.97 -23.75 7.98
CA ALA A 367 -12.24 -24.90 8.84
C ALA A 367 -11.30 -26.07 8.55
N GLY A 368 -10.81 -26.71 9.62
CA GLY A 368 -9.86 -27.83 9.56
C GLY A 368 -8.39 -27.42 9.47
N ALA A 369 -8.06 -26.14 9.24
CA ALA A 369 -6.65 -25.69 9.13
C ALA A 369 -5.82 -25.94 10.40
N LEU A 370 -6.47 -25.96 11.57
CA LEU A 370 -5.82 -26.25 12.86
C LEU A 370 -5.92 -27.74 13.25
N ASP A 371 -6.67 -28.55 12.50
CA ASP A 371 -6.95 -29.96 12.80
C ASP A 371 -6.27 -30.90 11.79
N GLY A 372 -5.15 -30.46 11.19
CA GLY A 372 -4.39 -31.22 10.19
C GLY A 372 -4.93 -31.13 8.75
N GLY A 373 -6.01 -30.39 8.52
CA GLY A 373 -6.46 -30.02 7.19
C GLY A 373 -5.55 -28.99 6.51
N GLN A 374 -5.68 -28.86 5.18
CA GLN A 374 -4.89 -27.92 4.39
C GLN A 374 -5.22 -26.46 4.79
N PRO A 375 -4.23 -25.66 5.23
CA PRO A 375 -4.42 -24.23 5.41
C PRO A 375 -4.64 -23.53 4.06
N GLU A 376 -5.66 -22.68 4.00
CA GLU A 376 -6.02 -21.87 2.83
C GLU A 376 -5.92 -20.38 3.14
N PHE A 377 -6.41 -19.94 4.31
CA PHE A 377 -6.28 -18.55 4.74
C PHE A 377 -6.26 -18.37 6.26
N LEU A 378 -5.64 -17.27 6.70
CA LEU A 378 -5.75 -16.69 8.04
C LEU A 378 -5.88 -15.16 7.89
N ARG A 379 -6.93 -14.57 8.46
CA ARG A 379 -7.16 -13.12 8.35
C ARG A 379 -7.61 -12.49 9.65
N LEU A 380 -7.20 -11.26 9.89
CA LEU A 380 -7.67 -10.40 10.97
C LEU A 380 -8.53 -9.29 10.38
N ARG A 381 -9.75 -9.12 10.89
CA ARG A 381 -10.62 -7.98 10.58
C ARG A 381 -10.83 -7.14 11.83
N LEU A 382 -10.74 -5.83 11.69
CA LEU A 382 -11.02 -4.82 12.71
C LEU A 382 -12.07 -3.85 12.20
N ALA A 383 -12.94 -3.37 13.08
CA ALA A 383 -13.87 -2.29 12.77
C ALA A 383 -14.05 -1.32 13.94
N ALA A 384 -14.35 -0.06 13.60
CA ALA A 384 -14.70 0.95 14.57
C ALA A 384 -15.93 0.52 15.38
N PRO A 385 -16.03 0.87 16.68
CA PRO A 385 -17.15 0.45 17.53
C PRO A 385 -18.55 0.79 16.98
N GLY A 386 -18.66 1.87 16.19
CA GLY A 386 -19.90 2.30 15.53
C GLY A 386 -20.36 1.40 14.38
N GLU A 387 -19.52 0.51 13.87
CA GLU A 387 -19.79 -0.33 12.69
C GLU A 387 -20.41 -1.70 13.05
N ARG A 388 -20.91 -1.87 14.27
CA ARG A 388 -21.29 -3.17 14.85
C ARG A 388 -22.17 -4.05 13.99
N GLU A 389 -23.24 -3.51 13.44
CA GLU A 389 -24.19 -4.28 12.62
C GLU A 389 -23.56 -4.73 11.31
N SER A 390 -22.88 -3.81 10.63
CA SER A 390 -22.19 -4.09 9.37
C SER A 390 -21.06 -5.11 9.55
N PHE A 391 -20.27 -4.99 10.62
CA PHE A 391 -19.20 -5.91 10.96
C PHE A 391 -19.73 -7.30 11.30
N ALA A 392 -20.84 -7.38 12.05
CA ALA A 392 -21.50 -8.65 12.35
C ALA A 392 -22.07 -9.32 11.08
N SER A 393 -22.56 -8.54 10.10
CA SER A 393 -23.00 -9.05 8.81
C SER A 393 -21.81 -9.58 7.97
N GLU A 394 -20.77 -8.76 7.81
CA GLU A 394 -19.58 -9.07 7.00
C GLU A 394 -18.80 -10.29 7.52
N THR A 395 -18.70 -10.40 8.85
CA THR A 395 -18.04 -11.54 9.49
C THR A 395 -18.97 -12.76 9.58
N GLY A 396 -20.25 -12.67 9.24
CA GLY A 396 -21.20 -13.78 9.29
C GLY A 396 -21.67 -14.15 10.72
N GLN A 397 -21.67 -13.19 11.65
CA GLN A 397 -22.20 -13.32 13.01
C GLN A 397 -23.72 -13.15 13.09
N SER A 398 -24.36 -12.62 12.04
CA SER A 398 -25.82 -12.51 11.95
C SER A 398 -26.47 -13.66 11.17
N ILE A 399 -27.62 -14.15 11.66
CA ILE A 399 -28.46 -15.13 10.95
C ILE A 399 -29.12 -14.41 9.76
N ARG A 400 -28.85 -14.90 8.54
CA ARG A 400 -29.24 -14.36 7.23
C ARG A 400 -30.46 -13.41 7.22
N ARG A 401 -30.21 -12.16 6.83
CA ARG A 401 -31.21 -11.23 6.23
C ARG A 401 -30.64 -10.18 5.27
N THR A 402 -29.35 -10.25 4.89
CA THR A 402 -28.65 -9.06 4.37
C THR A 402 -28.20 -9.10 2.91
N ALA A 403 -28.52 -10.15 2.13
CA ALA A 403 -28.34 -10.03 0.67
C ALA A 403 -29.42 -9.10 0.13
N LEU A 404 -29.05 -8.10 -0.67
CA LEU A 404 -30.00 -7.18 -1.28
C LEU A 404 -31.05 -7.96 -2.08
N GLY A 405 -32.32 -7.65 -1.87
CA GLY A 405 -33.40 -8.18 -2.70
C GLY A 405 -33.34 -7.57 -4.11
N LYS A 406 -33.82 -8.30 -5.12
CA LYS A 406 -33.90 -7.77 -6.50
C LYS A 406 -34.68 -6.45 -6.58
N SER A 407 -35.69 -6.26 -5.75
CA SER A 407 -36.49 -5.03 -5.68
C SER A 407 -35.71 -3.83 -5.14
N GLU A 408 -34.63 -4.05 -4.40
CA GLU A 408 -33.79 -2.96 -3.87
C GLU A 408 -32.75 -2.49 -4.88
N LEU A 409 -32.30 -3.37 -5.79
CA LEU A 409 -31.21 -3.09 -6.72
C LEU A 409 -31.43 -1.86 -7.63
N PRO A 410 -32.65 -1.57 -8.15
CA PRO A 410 -32.88 -0.39 -8.97
C PRO A 410 -32.50 0.95 -8.31
N ARG A 411 -32.48 1.03 -6.96
CA ARG A 411 -32.13 2.28 -6.25
C ARG A 411 -30.68 2.72 -6.47
N PHE A 412 -29.79 1.79 -6.85
CA PHE A 412 -28.39 2.07 -7.12
C PHE A 412 -28.15 2.56 -8.55
N VAL A 413 -29.18 2.58 -9.40
CA VAL A 413 -29.08 3.04 -10.79
C VAL A 413 -29.10 4.57 -10.83
N LYS A 414 -28.00 5.16 -11.27
CA LYS A 414 -27.87 6.59 -11.54
C LYS A 414 -28.15 6.90 -13.00
N ARG A 415 -28.78 8.06 -13.22
CA ARG A 415 -29.07 8.62 -14.54
C ARG A 415 -28.54 10.05 -14.57
N GLU A 416 -27.52 10.28 -15.38
CA GLU A 416 -26.82 11.56 -15.46
C GLU A 416 -27.34 12.41 -16.64
N LYS A 417 -27.18 13.73 -16.53
CA LYS A 417 -27.62 14.67 -17.58
C LYS A 417 -26.92 14.46 -18.93
N ASN A 418 -25.73 13.87 -18.92
CA ASN A 418 -24.95 13.57 -20.13
C ASN A 418 -25.46 12.31 -20.88
N GLY A 419 -26.51 11.64 -20.39
CA GLY A 419 -27.09 10.43 -20.96
C GLY A 419 -26.55 9.12 -20.38
N ASP A 420 -25.65 9.18 -19.39
CA ASP A 420 -25.12 7.97 -18.74
C ASP A 420 -26.20 7.35 -17.84
N VAL A 421 -26.35 6.04 -17.96
CA VAL A 421 -27.16 5.22 -17.07
C VAL A 421 -26.27 4.12 -16.53
N PHE A 422 -26.00 4.11 -15.22
CA PHE A 422 -25.08 3.15 -14.63
C PHE A 422 -25.42 2.80 -13.19
N ILE A 423 -24.93 1.64 -12.75
CA ILE A 423 -25.06 1.13 -11.39
C ILE A 423 -23.92 1.72 -10.54
N SER A 424 -24.31 2.38 -9.46
CA SER A 424 -23.38 2.95 -8.47
C SER A 424 -23.14 2.00 -7.30
N GLU A 425 -22.21 2.36 -6.41
CA GLU A 425 -21.88 1.59 -5.19
C GLU A 425 -21.34 0.17 -5.42
N VAL A 426 -20.82 -0.13 -6.62
CA VAL A 426 -20.02 -1.33 -6.83
C VAL A 426 -18.67 -1.12 -6.12
N PRO A 427 -18.32 -1.92 -5.09
CA PRO A 427 -17.09 -1.72 -4.34
C PRO A 427 -15.86 -1.98 -5.21
N MET A 428 -14.76 -1.32 -4.88
CA MET A 428 -13.46 -1.57 -5.52
C MET A 428 -12.69 -2.63 -4.75
N VAL A 429 -12.15 -3.59 -5.50
CA VAL A 429 -11.23 -4.62 -5.01
C VAL A 429 -10.09 -4.64 -6.02
N ASP A 430 -8.88 -4.52 -5.53
CA ASP A 430 -7.69 -4.65 -6.35
C ASP A 430 -7.28 -6.12 -6.43
N GLN A 431 -7.25 -6.67 -7.65
CA GLN A 431 -6.92 -8.07 -7.90
C GLN A 431 -5.48 -8.45 -7.56
N GLY A 432 -4.57 -7.48 -7.41
CA GLY A 432 -3.14 -7.75 -7.26
C GLY A 432 -2.50 -8.36 -8.51
N ALA A 433 -1.81 -9.49 -8.34
CA ALA A 433 -1.05 -10.15 -9.40
C ALA A 433 -1.97 -10.80 -10.47
N LYS A 434 -1.35 -11.35 -11.53
CA LYS A 434 -2.07 -12.01 -12.63
C LYS A 434 -2.91 -13.20 -12.14
N GLY A 435 -4.04 -13.47 -12.80
CA GLY A 435 -4.91 -14.63 -12.52
C GLY A 435 -6.13 -14.36 -11.64
N TYR A 436 -6.17 -13.22 -10.93
CA TYR A 436 -7.22 -12.92 -9.95
C TYR A 436 -8.42 -12.12 -10.47
N CYS A 437 -8.47 -11.76 -11.76
CA CYS A 437 -9.53 -10.90 -12.30
C CYS A 437 -10.95 -11.49 -12.12
N VAL A 438 -11.09 -12.82 -12.20
CA VAL A 438 -12.38 -13.51 -11.97
C VAL A 438 -12.78 -13.39 -10.50
N VAL A 439 -11.90 -13.75 -9.57
CA VAL A 439 -12.23 -13.78 -8.14
C VAL A 439 -12.43 -12.37 -7.59
N ALA A 440 -11.66 -11.39 -8.06
CA ALA A 440 -11.86 -9.98 -7.71
C ALA A 440 -13.18 -9.45 -8.25
N SER A 441 -13.51 -9.70 -9.53
CA SER A 441 -14.81 -9.29 -10.11
C SER A 441 -15.99 -9.93 -9.38
N CYS A 442 -15.88 -11.20 -8.99
CA CYS A 442 -16.87 -11.90 -8.17
C CYS A 442 -17.00 -11.28 -6.77
N GLN A 443 -15.89 -10.99 -6.08
CA GLN A 443 -15.92 -10.32 -4.78
C GLN A 443 -16.61 -8.96 -4.89
N ARG A 444 -16.33 -8.18 -5.93
CA ARG A 444 -16.97 -6.88 -6.15
C ARG A 444 -18.48 -7.00 -6.33
N LEU A 445 -18.92 -7.96 -7.15
CA LEU A 445 -20.34 -8.26 -7.33
C LEU A 445 -20.99 -8.75 -6.03
N PHE A 446 -20.31 -9.60 -5.26
CA PHE A 446 -20.83 -10.12 -4.00
C PHE A 446 -20.90 -9.04 -2.92
N GLY A 447 -19.89 -8.18 -2.83
CA GLY A 447 -19.90 -7.00 -1.96
C GLY A 447 -21.02 -6.03 -2.32
N TYR A 448 -21.27 -5.81 -3.63
CA TYR A 448 -22.44 -5.05 -4.10
C TYR A 448 -23.74 -5.70 -3.61
N LEU A 449 -23.90 -7.02 -3.79
CA LEU A 449 -25.07 -7.79 -3.33
C LEU A 449 -25.13 -8.03 -1.82
N ARG A 450 -24.13 -7.55 -1.05
CA ARG A 450 -23.99 -7.75 0.40
C ARG A 450 -23.89 -9.23 0.81
N ILE A 451 -23.28 -10.04 -0.05
CA ILE A 451 -22.90 -11.43 0.21
C ILE A 451 -21.49 -11.41 0.82
N PRO A 452 -21.30 -11.84 2.09
CA PRO A 452 -20.00 -11.82 2.74
C PRO A 452 -19.11 -12.95 2.21
N CYS A 453 -18.22 -12.59 1.30
CA CYS A 453 -17.19 -13.48 0.76
C CYS A 453 -16.12 -12.65 0.05
N ASP A 454 -14.85 -12.89 0.38
CA ASP A 454 -13.72 -12.24 -0.29
C ASP A 454 -13.10 -13.10 -1.40
N GLN A 455 -12.24 -12.49 -2.22
CA GLN A 455 -11.60 -13.12 -3.37
C GLN A 455 -10.79 -14.36 -3.00
N HIS A 456 -10.29 -14.43 -1.78
CA HIS A 456 -9.50 -15.55 -1.26
C HIS A 456 -10.37 -16.77 -0.99
N GLU A 457 -11.54 -16.54 -0.39
CA GLU A 457 -12.57 -17.57 -0.24
C GLU A 457 -13.12 -18.04 -1.60
N ILE A 458 -13.30 -17.11 -2.54
CA ILE A 458 -13.72 -17.43 -3.91
C ILE A 458 -12.63 -18.24 -4.64
N ALA A 459 -11.35 -17.89 -4.46
CA ALA A 459 -10.22 -18.62 -5.04
C ALA A 459 -10.15 -20.05 -4.52
N GLN A 460 -10.39 -20.28 -3.23
CA GLN A 460 -10.51 -21.62 -2.65
C GLN A 460 -11.60 -22.45 -3.33
N ILE A 461 -12.77 -21.84 -3.60
CA ILE A 461 -13.91 -22.52 -4.25
C ILE A 461 -13.61 -22.78 -5.73
N ALA A 462 -13.00 -21.82 -6.41
CA ALA A 462 -12.67 -21.91 -7.83
C ALA A 462 -11.52 -22.90 -8.09
N GLY A 463 -10.61 -23.07 -7.13
CA GLY A 463 -9.33 -23.75 -7.32
C GLY A 463 -8.31 -22.87 -8.06
N SER A 464 -8.45 -21.55 -7.98
CA SER A 464 -7.57 -20.59 -8.65
C SER A 464 -6.28 -20.37 -7.84
N ASP A 465 -5.15 -20.17 -8.54
CA ASP A 465 -3.89 -19.73 -7.96
C ASP A 465 -3.31 -18.52 -8.73
N ALA A 466 -2.34 -17.82 -8.13
CA ALA A 466 -1.72 -16.64 -8.76
C ALA A 466 -0.82 -16.96 -9.98
N ASN A 467 -0.59 -18.25 -10.28
CA ASN A 467 0.32 -18.71 -11.33
C ASN A 467 -0.41 -19.22 -12.58
N THR A 468 -1.71 -19.46 -12.50
CA THR A 468 -2.53 -19.93 -13.61
C THR A 468 -3.12 -18.76 -14.39
N GLY A 469 -2.75 -18.67 -15.68
CA GLY A 469 -3.38 -17.73 -16.60
C GLY A 469 -4.86 -18.08 -16.81
N THR A 470 -5.72 -17.08 -16.84
CA THR A 470 -7.17 -17.28 -16.94
C THR A 470 -7.59 -17.53 -18.40
N ASN A 471 -8.03 -18.74 -18.74
CA ASN A 471 -8.76 -19.00 -19.99
C ASN A 471 -10.28 -18.86 -19.75
N SER A 472 -11.06 -18.58 -20.80
CA SER A 472 -12.51 -18.32 -20.68
C SER A 472 -13.34 -19.50 -20.17
N MET A 473 -12.92 -20.74 -20.39
CA MET A 473 -13.57 -21.92 -19.84
C MET A 473 -13.31 -22.05 -18.33
N ASP A 474 -12.09 -21.79 -17.87
CA ASP A 474 -11.74 -21.80 -16.45
C ASP A 474 -12.53 -20.74 -15.66
N MET A 475 -12.85 -19.60 -16.30
CA MET A 475 -13.71 -18.56 -15.70
C MET A 475 -15.13 -19.10 -15.45
N GLU A 476 -15.70 -19.81 -16.43
CA GLU A 476 -17.05 -20.36 -16.31
C GLU A 476 -17.11 -21.46 -15.25
N ASP A 477 -16.14 -22.37 -15.23
CA ASP A 477 -16.06 -23.43 -14.23
C ASP A 477 -15.93 -22.85 -12.81
N ALA A 478 -15.12 -21.80 -12.65
CA ALA A 478 -15.04 -21.05 -11.39
C ALA A 478 -16.42 -20.47 -11.01
N LEU A 479 -17.12 -19.82 -11.94
CA LEU A 479 -18.44 -19.24 -11.71
C LEU A 479 -19.51 -20.29 -11.39
N ARG A 480 -19.48 -21.47 -12.03
CA ARG A 480 -20.39 -22.59 -11.74
C ARG A 480 -20.16 -23.17 -10.34
N LYS A 481 -18.89 -23.30 -9.92
CA LYS A 481 -18.56 -23.72 -8.55
C LYS A 481 -19.08 -22.72 -7.52
N ILE A 482 -18.89 -21.42 -7.78
CA ILE A 482 -19.43 -20.33 -6.96
C ILE A 482 -20.96 -20.41 -6.88
N ASP A 483 -21.65 -20.55 -8.01
CA ASP A 483 -23.11 -20.68 -8.07
C ASP A 483 -23.62 -21.84 -7.21
N SER A 484 -23.04 -23.03 -7.39
CA SER A 484 -23.40 -24.23 -6.63
C SER A 484 -23.25 -24.03 -5.12
N ARG A 485 -22.26 -23.24 -4.70
CA ARG A 485 -21.86 -23.08 -3.31
C ARG A 485 -22.64 -21.97 -2.60
N PHE A 486 -22.78 -20.82 -3.24
CA PHE A 486 -23.52 -19.68 -2.69
C PHE A 486 -25.02 -19.77 -2.95
N LYS A 487 -25.47 -20.73 -3.78
CA LYS A 487 -26.85 -20.88 -4.20
C LYS A 487 -27.39 -19.58 -4.78
N VAL A 488 -26.60 -18.89 -5.58
CA VAL A 488 -27.05 -17.68 -6.31
C VAL A 488 -27.80 -18.07 -7.58
N ASN A 489 -28.27 -17.11 -8.37
CA ASN A 489 -28.90 -17.37 -9.66
C ASN A 489 -27.95 -16.96 -10.79
N PHE A 490 -27.03 -17.86 -11.15
CA PHE A 490 -26.12 -17.67 -12.27
C PHE A 490 -26.81 -17.91 -13.61
N LYS A 491 -26.68 -16.95 -14.55
CA LYS A 491 -27.18 -17.10 -15.92
C LYS A 491 -26.15 -16.59 -16.95
N PRO A 492 -25.80 -17.41 -17.95
CA PRO A 492 -25.04 -16.91 -19.09
C PRO A 492 -25.93 -16.10 -20.04
N LEU A 493 -25.39 -15.00 -20.54
CA LEU A 493 -26.04 -14.08 -21.47
C LEU A 493 -25.43 -14.11 -22.88
N GLY A 494 -24.19 -14.58 -23.02
CA GLY A 494 -23.52 -14.77 -24.32
C GLY A 494 -22.16 -15.43 -24.16
N TYR A 495 -21.78 -16.27 -25.12
CA TYR A 495 -20.45 -16.88 -25.28
C TYR A 495 -19.93 -16.64 -26.69
N ARG A 496 -18.62 -16.39 -26.81
CA ARG A 496 -17.94 -16.38 -28.10
C ARG A 496 -17.91 -17.78 -28.69
N LEU A 497 -18.56 -17.93 -29.83
CA LEU A 497 -18.59 -19.15 -30.60
C LEU A 497 -17.34 -19.27 -31.45
N ARG A 498 -16.99 -20.50 -31.85
CA ARG A 498 -15.89 -20.75 -32.80
C ARG A 498 -16.10 -20.07 -34.15
N SER A 499 -17.37 -19.82 -34.53
CA SER A 499 -17.74 -19.06 -35.74
C SER A 499 -17.46 -17.56 -35.62
N GLY A 500 -17.04 -17.06 -34.45
CA GLY A 500 -16.78 -15.65 -34.19
C GLY A 500 -17.99 -14.85 -33.69
N GLY A 501 -19.22 -15.37 -33.81
CA GLY A 501 -20.42 -14.74 -33.25
C GLY A 501 -20.57 -14.96 -31.73
N LEU A 502 -21.53 -14.28 -31.09
CA LEU A 502 -21.94 -14.60 -29.72
C LEU A 502 -23.21 -15.47 -29.73
N GLY A 503 -23.32 -16.40 -28.79
CA GLY A 503 -24.52 -17.21 -28.62
C GLY A 503 -24.66 -17.80 -27.22
N VAL A 504 -25.87 -18.24 -26.87
CA VAL A 504 -26.17 -18.92 -25.61
C VAL A 504 -26.88 -20.25 -25.89
N PRO A 505 -26.40 -21.38 -25.33
CA PRO A 505 -27.13 -22.64 -25.41
C PRO A 505 -28.50 -22.55 -24.71
N TYR A 506 -29.55 -23.01 -25.38
CA TYR A 506 -30.90 -23.13 -24.84
C TYR A 506 -31.49 -24.48 -25.22
N GLY A 507 -31.42 -25.44 -24.29
CA GLY A 507 -31.69 -26.85 -24.57
C GLY A 507 -30.76 -27.37 -25.66
N ASN A 508 -31.34 -27.95 -26.73
CA ASN A 508 -30.59 -28.47 -27.88
C ASN A 508 -30.34 -27.40 -28.97
N ARG A 509 -30.68 -26.13 -28.73
CA ARG A 509 -30.55 -25.04 -29.70
C ARG A 509 -29.53 -24.01 -29.23
N LEU A 510 -28.92 -23.31 -30.19
CA LEU A 510 -28.06 -22.17 -29.92
C LEU A 510 -28.82 -20.89 -30.25
N SER A 511 -29.01 -20.02 -29.26
CA SER A 511 -29.61 -18.70 -29.47
C SER A 511 -28.52 -17.68 -29.77
N GLU A 512 -28.52 -17.11 -30.98
CA GLU A 512 -27.57 -16.06 -31.35
C GLU A 512 -27.78 -14.80 -30.48
N VAL A 513 -26.67 -14.12 -30.20
CA VAL A 513 -26.63 -12.82 -29.54
C VAL A 513 -25.95 -11.85 -30.51
N ASN A 514 -26.77 -11.15 -31.30
CA ASN A 514 -26.29 -10.06 -32.14
C ASN A 514 -26.10 -8.76 -31.32
N LEU A 515 -25.55 -7.72 -31.94
CA LEU A 515 -25.28 -6.44 -31.27
C LEU A 515 -26.53 -5.83 -30.62
N ALA A 516 -27.68 -5.85 -31.30
CA ALA A 516 -28.93 -5.30 -30.76
C ALA A 516 -29.40 -6.06 -29.51
N LYS A 517 -29.28 -7.39 -29.49
CA LYS A 517 -29.62 -8.20 -28.33
C LYS A 517 -28.63 -7.98 -27.18
N PHE A 518 -27.34 -7.82 -27.49
CA PHE A 518 -26.31 -7.47 -26.52
C PHE A 518 -26.57 -6.11 -25.86
N GLU A 519 -26.85 -5.07 -26.65
CA GLU A 519 -27.26 -3.75 -26.17
C GLU A 519 -28.48 -3.85 -25.26
N LYS A 520 -29.52 -4.56 -25.72
CA LYS A 520 -30.76 -4.72 -24.97
C LYS A 520 -30.55 -5.44 -23.63
N GLN A 521 -29.71 -6.47 -23.59
CA GLN A 521 -29.33 -7.14 -22.34
C GLN A 521 -28.65 -6.17 -21.37
N ILE A 522 -27.71 -5.35 -21.85
CA ILE A 522 -27.04 -4.35 -21.03
C ILE A 522 -28.07 -3.35 -20.47
N GLU A 523 -28.93 -2.80 -21.32
CA GLU A 523 -29.97 -1.86 -20.89
C GLU A 523 -30.88 -2.45 -19.81
N ASP A 524 -31.34 -3.69 -20.01
CA ASP A 524 -32.26 -4.37 -19.12
C ASP A 524 -31.63 -4.66 -17.75
N TYR A 525 -30.41 -5.21 -17.71
CA TYR A 525 -29.74 -5.53 -16.44
C TYR A 525 -29.25 -4.27 -15.72
N THR A 526 -28.75 -3.26 -16.44
CA THR A 526 -28.45 -1.96 -15.84
C THR A 526 -29.70 -1.34 -15.22
N SER A 527 -30.84 -1.36 -15.91
CA SER A 527 -32.10 -0.78 -15.37
C SER A 527 -32.60 -1.48 -14.10
N LYS A 528 -32.29 -2.77 -13.95
CA LYS A 528 -32.60 -3.58 -12.76
C LYS A 528 -31.57 -3.41 -11.64
N GLY A 529 -30.50 -2.67 -11.86
CA GLY A 529 -29.41 -2.55 -10.88
C GLY A 529 -28.56 -3.81 -10.75
N VAL A 530 -28.42 -4.63 -11.79
CA VAL A 530 -27.64 -5.87 -11.77
C VAL A 530 -26.36 -5.71 -12.60
N PRO A 531 -25.17 -5.62 -11.99
CA PRO A 531 -23.91 -5.64 -12.73
C PRO A 531 -23.70 -6.97 -13.44
N MET A 532 -23.04 -6.94 -14.59
CA MET A 532 -22.76 -8.15 -15.37
C MET A 532 -21.27 -8.48 -15.33
N LEU A 533 -20.94 -9.75 -15.10
CA LEU A 533 -19.58 -10.27 -15.24
C LEU A 533 -19.25 -10.40 -16.72
N TRP A 534 -18.18 -9.74 -17.14
CA TRP A 534 -17.82 -9.59 -18.53
C TRP A 534 -16.40 -10.07 -18.78
N ALA A 535 -16.32 -11.24 -19.41
CA ALA A 535 -15.05 -11.78 -19.90
C ALA A 535 -14.76 -11.17 -21.28
N LEU A 536 -13.55 -10.66 -21.46
CA LEU A 536 -13.14 -9.95 -22.68
C LEU A 536 -11.65 -10.15 -23.01
N GLU A 537 -11.27 -9.76 -24.22
CA GLU A 537 -9.88 -9.60 -24.65
C GLU A 537 -9.45 -8.13 -24.49
N LEU A 538 -8.42 -7.87 -23.67
CA LEU A 538 -7.85 -6.54 -23.46
C LEU A 538 -6.98 -6.08 -24.63
N GLY A 539 -6.83 -4.75 -24.77
CA GLY A 539 -5.85 -4.13 -25.67
C GLY A 539 -6.24 -4.13 -27.15
N ARG A 540 -7.37 -4.74 -27.50
CA ARG A 540 -7.85 -4.83 -28.88
C ARG A 540 -8.56 -3.58 -29.38
N TYR A 541 -9.21 -2.86 -28.46
CA TYR A 541 -10.02 -1.67 -28.75
C TYR A 541 -9.73 -0.57 -27.72
N PRO A 542 -9.89 0.71 -28.09
CA PRO A 542 -9.63 1.82 -27.18
C PRO A 542 -10.64 1.84 -26.03
N GLU A 543 -10.17 2.26 -24.85
CA GLU A 543 -10.99 2.50 -23.67
C GLU A 543 -10.60 3.83 -23.02
N GLU A 544 -11.54 4.45 -22.33
CA GLU A 544 -11.37 5.73 -21.64
C GLU A 544 -11.65 5.59 -20.14
N PRO A 545 -10.71 5.96 -19.26
CA PRO A 545 -9.30 6.26 -19.55
C PRO A 545 -8.55 5.04 -20.10
N ALA A 546 -7.46 5.26 -20.82
CA ALA A 546 -6.67 4.17 -21.42
C ALA A 546 -6.16 3.16 -20.35
N ASN A 547 -6.01 1.90 -20.75
CA ASN A 547 -5.48 0.88 -19.86
C ASN A 547 -3.96 1.01 -19.71
N ALA A 548 -3.48 1.41 -18.53
CA ALA A 548 -2.05 1.38 -18.22
C ALA A 548 -1.59 0.07 -17.55
N ALA A 549 -2.53 -0.74 -17.01
CA ALA A 549 -2.20 -1.87 -16.15
C ALA A 549 -1.83 -3.14 -16.94
N GLN A 550 -2.48 -3.37 -18.09
CA GLN A 550 -2.21 -4.55 -18.93
C GLN A 550 -2.44 -4.26 -20.40
N ALA A 551 -1.42 -4.54 -21.23
CA ALA A 551 -1.46 -4.23 -22.66
C ALA A 551 -2.35 -5.17 -23.50
N GLY A 552 -2.67 -6.37 -23.01
CA GLY A 552 -3.51 -7.33 -23.75
C GLY A 552 -3.74 -8.66 -23.02
N GLY A 553 -4.58 -9.52 -23.59
CA GLY A 553 -4.92 -10.85 -23.06
C GLY A 553 -6.32 -10.94 -22.45
N ASN A 554 -6.73 -12.16 -22.05
CA ASN A 554 -8.05 -12.40 -21.47
C ASN A 554 -8.18 -11.76 -20.08
N HIS A 555 -9.36 -11.21 -19.80
CA HIS A 555 -9.66 -10.54 -18.54
C HIS A 555 -11.15 -10.66 -18.16
N MET A 556 -11.47 -10.36 -16.90
CA MET A 556 -12.84 -10.27 -16.39
C MET A 556 -13.05 -8.90 -15.76
N ARG A 557 -14.15 -8.23 -16.14
CA ARG A 557 -14.59 -6.92 -15.64
C ARG A 557 -16.06 -6.96 -15.24
N LEU A 558 -16.54 -5.85 -14.69
CA LEU A 558 -17.99 -5.64 -14.49
C LEU A 558 -18.51 -4.59 -15.47
N ILE A 559 -19.53 -4.95 -16.25
CA ILE A 559 -20.36 -3.96 -16.94
C ILE A 559 -21.34 -3.40 -15.93
N ILE A 560 -21.38 -2.08 -15.83
CA ILE A 560 -22.22 -1.35 -14.88
C ILE A 560 -23.19 -0.39 -15.55
N GLY A 561 -23.08 -0.13 -16.84
CA GLY A 561 -23.97 0.81 -17.50
C GLY A 561 -23.72 1.03 -18.98
N TYR A 562 -24.35 2.08 -19.50
CA TYR A 562 -24.27 2.48 -20.89
C TYR A 562 -24.56 3.98 -21.06
N ASN A 563 -24.18 4.52 -22.21
CA ASN A 563 -24.71 5.77 -22.75
C ASN A 563 -25.25 5.50 -24.15
N LYS A 564 -26.58 5.58 -24.29
CA LYS A 564 -27.27 5.22 -25.54
C LYS A 564 -26.98 6.19 -26.68
N ALA A 565 -27.00 7.49 -26.40
CA ALA A 565 -26.79 8.52 -27.41
C ALA A 565 -25.36 8.48 -27.98
N ARG A 566 -24.38 8.14 -27.14
CA ARG A 566 -22.98 8.01 -27.54
C ARG A 566 -22.59 6.61 -28.00
N GLN A 567 -23.51 5.64 -27.93
CA GLN A 567 -23.24 4.23 -28.23
C GLN A 567 -22.01 3.70 -27.47
N GLN A 568 -22.01 3.93 -26.14
CA GLN A 568 -20.91 3.57 -25.26
C GLN A 568 -21.35 2.60 -24.17
N LEU A 569 -20.47 1.64 -23.88
CA LEU A 569 -20.55 0.79 -22.70
C LEU A 569 -19.85 1.48 -21.52
N ILE A 570 -20.43 1.37 -20.31
CA ILE A 570 -19.81 1.82 -19.07
C ILE A 570 -19.49 0.59 -18.22
N PHE A 571 -18.24 0.46 -17.81
CA PHE A 571 -17.73 -0.69 -17.08
C PHE A 571 -16.72 -0.26 -16.02
N THR A 572 -16.29 -1.20 -15.20
CA THR A 572 -15.29 -0.98 -14.15
C THR A 572 -14.33 -2.15 -14.07
N ASP A 573 -13.09 -1.88 -13.67
CA ASP A 573 -11.97 -2.83 -13.60
C ASP A 573 -11.46 -3.02 -12.17
N SER A 574 -10.81 -4.15 -11.88
CA SER A 574 -10.29 -4.53 -10.56
C SER A 574 -8.83 -4.11 -10.34
N TRP A 575 -8.37 -3.00 -10.93
CA TRP A 575 -7.02 -2.46 -10.75
C TRP A 575 -6.95 -1.24 -9.80
N GLY A 576 -7.97 -1.04 -8.98
CA GLY A 576 -8.00 0.04 -7.98
C GLY A 576 -8.33 1.42 -8.55
N ALA A 577 -7.73 2.47 -7.97
CA ALA A 577 -8.07 3.85 -8.27
C ALA A 577 -7.87 4.21 -9.76
N GLY A 578 -8.83 4.96 -10.33
CA GLY A 578 -8.88 5.35 -11.74
C GLY A 578 -9.58 4.34 -12.66
N HIS A 579 -9.99 3.18 -12.12
CA HIS A 579 -10.68 2.11 -12.85
C HIS A 579 -12.13 1.88 -12.41
N GLU A 580 -12.68 2.76 -11.57
CA GLU A 580 -14.04 2.71 -11.03
C GLU A 580 -15.10 2.95 -12.10
N LEU A 581 -14.78 3.79 -13.09
CA LEU A 581 -15.67 4.10 -14.21
C LEU A 581 -14.86 4.25 -15.48
N LYS A 582 -15.05 3.31 -16.40
CA LYS A 582 -14.41 3.24 -17.71
C LYS A 582 -15.45 3.12 -18.80
N ARG A 583 -15.06 3.47 -20.02
CA ARG A 583 -15.96 3.59 -21.16
C ARG A 583 -15.29 3.06 -22.42
N MET A 584 -16.07 2.47 -23.32
CA MET A 584 -15.63 2.17 -24.68
C MET A 584 -16.83 2.11 -25.63
N GLY A 585 -16.58 2.08 -26.94
CA GLY A 585 -17.63 1.90 -27.94
C GLY A 585 -18.41 0.61 -27.71
N LEU A 586 -19.73 0.65 -27.84
CA LEU A 586 -20.60 -0.51 -27.62
C LEU A 586 -20.30 -1.65 -28.60
N GLU A 587 -20.05 -1.31 -29.88
CA GLU A 587 -19.65 -2.29 -30.89
C GLU A 587 -18.27 -2.88 -30.59
N ASP A 588 -17.32 -2.08 -30.12
CA ASP A 588 -16.00 -2.54 -29.71
C ASP A 588 -16.10 -3.50 -28.52
N ALA A 589 -16.93 -3.18 -27.53
CA ALA A 589 -17.19 -4.06 -26.41
C ALA A 589 -17.83 -5.39 -26.85
N PHE A 590 -18.81 -5.34 -27.77
CA PHE A 590 -19.39 -6.53 -28.36
C PHE A 590 -18.34 -7.40 -29.06
N ARG A 591 -17.40 -6.80 -29.80
CA ARG A 591 -16.31 -7.51 -30.48
C ARG A 591 -15.24 -8.03 -29.52
N ALA A 592 -14.97 -7.34 -28.42
CA ALA A 592 -14.03 -7.75 -27.37
C ALA A 592 -14.55 -8.89 -26.50
N THR A 593 -15.88 -9.07 -26.42
CA THR A 593 -16.53 -10.00 -25.48
C THR A 593 -16.15 -11.46 -25.77
N LEU A 594 -15.69 -12.17 -24.75
CA LEU A 594 -15.52 -13.62 -24.75
C LEU A 594 -16.73 -14.31 -24.13
N ALA A 595 -17.25 -13.76 -23.04
CA ALA A 595 -18.51 -14.21 -22.44
C ALA A 595 -19.13 -13.12 -21.56
N LEU A 596 -20.44 -13.23 -21.33
CA LEU A 596 -21.22 -12.33 -20.48
C LEU A 596 -22.11 -13.15 -19.55
N TYR A 597 -22.09 -12.81 -18.26
CA TYR A 597 -22.85 -13.52 -17.22
C TYR A 597 -23.53 -12.56 -16.25
N VAL A 598 -24.60 -13.03 -15.61
CA VAL A 598 -25.22 -12.37 -14.46
C VAL A 598 -25.33 -13.30 -13.28
N ILE A 599 -25.23 -12.73 -12.09
CA ILE A 599 -25.58 -13.38 -10.83
C ILE A 599 -26.64 -12.54 -10.16
N GLU A 600 -27.83 -13.11 -9.98
CA GLU A 600 -28.93 -12.44 -9.29
C GLU A 600 -29.12 -13.05 -7.88
N PRO A 601 -29.58 -12.25 -6.90
CA PRO A 601 -30.10 -12.78 -5.63
C PRO A 601 -31.23 -13.79 -5.89
N LYS A 602 -31.28 -14.88 -5.13
CA LYS A 602 -32.47 -15.76 -5.11
C LYS A 602 -33.59 -15.06 -4.35
N GLU A 603 -34.79 -15.09 -4.91
CA GLU A 603 -36.00 -14.72 -4.19
C GLU A 603 -36.23 -15.77 -3.10
N HIS A 604 -36.39 -15.31 -1.86
CA HIS A 604 -36.76 -16.14 -0.71
C HIS A 604 -38.20 -15.86 -0.34
#